data_AF-A0A958FH93-F1
#
_entry.id   AF-A0A958FH93-F1
#
_cell.length_a   1.000
_cell.length_b   1.000
_cell.length_c   1.000
_cell.angle_alpha   90.00
_cell.angle_beta   90.00
_cell.angle_gamma   90.00
#
_symmetry.space_group_name_H-M   'P 1'
#
loop_
_entity.id
_entity.type
_entity.pdbx_description
1 polymer ?
#
loop_
_entity_poly.entity_id
_entity_poly.type
_entity_poly.pdbx_seq_one_letter_code
_entity_poly.pdbx_strand_id
1 'polypeptide(L)' 'IQALAEALGVSDLVRFTGSRDDVYRFMKACDLLLLPSRWEGLPITLLEAAVCRLPMLVSDTYGNREIVTHR' A
#
# COMPACT_ATOMS: atom_id res chain seq x y z
N ILE A 1 3.77 -14.40 -4.67
CA ILE A 1 2.55 -13.59 -4.93
C ILE A 1 2.17 -13.55 -6.42
N GLN A 2 3.12 -13.53 -7.36
CA GLN A 2 2.84 -13.62 -8.80
C GLN A 2 2.06 -14.89 -9.17
N ALA A 3 2.55 -16.06 -8.73
CA ALA A 3 1.83 -17.33 -8.89
C ALA A 3 0.42 -17.35 -8.27
N LEU A 4 0.19 -16.55 -7.21
CA LEU A 4 -1.14 -16.41 -6.61
C LEU A 4 -2.07 -15.59 -7.50
N ALA A 5 -1.57 -14.52 -8.12
CA ALA A 5 -2.34 -13.74 -9.10
C ALA A 5 -2.72 -14.60 -10.33
N GLU A 6 -1.81 -15.45 -10.79
CA GLU A 6 -2.06 -16.42 -11.87
C GLU A 6 -3.14 -17.43 -11.46
N ALA A 7 -2.98 -18.06 -10.29
CA ALA A 7 -3.94 -19.03 -9.77
C ALA A 7 -5.35 -18.43 -9.56
N LEU A 8 -5.43 -17.13 -9.24
CA LEU A 8 -6.69 -16.39 -9.08
C LEU A 8 -7.23 -15.82 -10.40
N GLY A 9 -6.50 -15.94 -11.51
CA GLY A 9 -6.92 -15.42 -12.81
C GLY A 9 -6.96 -13.89 -12.91
N VAL A 10 -6.16 -13.19 -12.09
CA VAL A 10 -6.15 -11.71 -12.03
C VAL A 10 -4.83 -11.09 -12.50
N SER A 11 -3.94 -11.87 -13.12
CA SER A 11 -2.63 -11.40 -13.57
C SER A 11 -2.69 -10.16 -14.47
N ASP A 12 -3.71 -10.06 -15.34
CA ASP A 12 -3.89 -8.91 -16.25
C ASP A 12 -4.27 -7.61 -15.52
N LEU A 13 -4.71 -7.72 -14.27
CA LEU A 13 -5.09 -6.60 -13.40
C LEU A 13 -3.96 -6.18 -12.46
N VAL A 14 -2.86 -6.93 -12.39
CA VAL A 14 -1.78 -6.70 -11.43
C VAL A 14 -0.48 -6.37 -12.14
N ARG A 15 0.10 -5.21 -11.82
CA ARG A 15 1.43 -4.80 -12.30
C ARG A 15 2.46 -4.91 -11.19
N PHE A 16 3.34 -5.91 -11.27
CA PHE A 16 4.49 -6.05 -10.36
C PHE A 16 5.64 -5.17 -10.83
N THR A 17 5.82 -3.99 -10.21
CA THR A 17 6.80 -2.98 -10.66
C THR A 17 8.22 -3.18 -10.15
N GLY A 18 8.44 -4.11 -9.21
CA GLY A 18 9.73 -4.30 -8.55
C GLY A 18 10.14 -3.11 -7.66
N SER A 19 11.44 -3.01 -7.36
CA SER A 19 12.02 -1.88 -6.63
C SER A 19 12.02 -0.62 -7.50
N ARG A 20 11.71 0.54 -6.90
CA ARG A 20 11.55 1.82 -7.57
C ARG A 20 12.03 2.96 -6.68
N ASP A 21 12.75 3.91 -7.26
CA ASP A 21 13.19 5.13 -6.56
C ASP A 21 12.20 6.31 -6.77
N ASP A 22 11.20 6.13 -7.63
CA ASP A 22 10.21 7.13 -8.01
C ASP A 22 8.80 6.87 -7.41
N VAL A 23 8.74 6.28 -6.20
CA VAL A 23 7.50 5.84 -5.56
C VAL A 23 6.43 6.94 -5.45
N TYR A 24 6.84 8.19 -5.20
CA TYR A 24 5.92 9.34 -5.13
C TYR A 24 5.16 9.59 -6.44
N ARG A 25 5.75 9.24 -7.60
CA ARG A 25 5.07 9.33 -8.90
C ARG A 25 3.92 8.31 -8.97
N PHE A 26 4.14 7.10 -8.47
CA PHE A 26 3.12 6.06 -8.41
C PHE A 26 2.03 6.41 -7.41
N MET A 27 2.39 6.79 -6.18
CA MET A 27 1.42 7.15 -5.15
C MET A 27 0.47 8.26 -5.60
N LYS A 28 0.97 9.28 -6.30
CA LYS A 28 0.14 10.37 -6.86
C LYS A 28 -0.76 9.93 -8.02
N ALA A 29 -0.46 8.81 -8.66
CA ALA A 29 -1.24 8.25 -9.76
C ALA A 29 -2.22 7.15 -9.30
N CYS A 30 -2.17 6.75 -8.03
CA CYS A 30 -3.07 5.76 -7.45
C CYS A 30 -4.28 6.43 -6.79
N ASP A 31 -5.40 5.72 -6.74
CA ASP A 31 -6.60 6.15 -6.02
C ASP A 31 -6.61 5.69 -4.54
N LEU A 32 -5.90 4.60 -4.23
CA LEU A 32 -5.88 3.98 -2.89
C LEU A 32 -4.54 3.26 -2.65
N LEU A 33 -3.99 3.39 -1.43
CA LEU A 33 -2.95 2.51 -0.90
C LEU A 33 -3.57 1.36 -0.09
N LEU A 34 -3.10 0.14 -0.33
CA LEU A 34 -3.43 -1.04 0.48
C LEU A 34 -2.22 -1.51 1.28
N LEU A 35 -2.35 -1.58 2.61
CA LEU A 35 -1.33 -2.15 3.50
C LEU A 35 -1.96 -3.17 4.48
N PRO A 36 -2.29 -4.40 4.01
CA PRO A 36 -2.93 -5.43 4.83
C PRO A 36 -1.91 -6.23 5.68
N SER A 37 -0.89 -5.57 6.23
CA SER A 37 0.19 -6.20 7.00
C SER A 37 -0.31 -6.84 8.30
N ARG A 38 0.32 -7.92 8.76
CA ARG A 38 -0.02 -8.55 10.05
C ARG A 38 0.67 -7.89 11.25
N TRP A 39 1.80 -7.23 11.02
CA TRP A 39 2.58 -6.54 12.03
C TRP A 39 3.39 -5.40 11.39
N GLU A 40 3.40 -4.24 12.02
CA GLU A 40 4.17 -3.06 11.63
C GLU A 40 4.63 -2.32 12.89
N GLY A 41 5.86 -1.82 12.88
CA GLY A 41 6.39 -0.96 13.94
C GLY A 41 5.94 0.49 13.72
N LEU A 42 6.54 1.14 12.72
CA LEU A 42 6.10 2.44 12.20
C LEU A 42 6.30 2.45 10.68
N PRO A 43 5.25 2.21 9.88
CA PRO A 43 5.39 2.03 8.45
C PRO A 43 5.59 3.38 7.74
N ILE A 44 6.82 3.63 7.25
CA ILE A 44 7.17 4.85 6.52
C ILE A 44 6.29 5.03 5.28
N THR A 45 5.87 3.94 4.64
CA THR A 45 4.97 3.96 3.47
C THR A 45 3.64 4.67 3.74
N LEU A 46 3.11 4.61 4.98
CA LEU A 46 1.89 5.35 5.33
C LEU A 46 2.16 6.86 5.45
N LEU A 47 3.34 7.26 5.91
CA LEU A 47 3.75 8.67 5.94
C LEU A 47 3.92 9.22 4.51
N GLU A 48 4.54 8.45 3.63
CA GLU A 48 4.72 8.81 2.21
C GLU A 48 3.36 8.97 1.49
N ALA A 49 2.42 8.05 1.74
CA ALA A 49 1.06 8.13 1.21
C ALA A 49 0.28 9.33 1.77
N ALA A 50 0.44 9.64 3.06
CA ALA A 50 -0.16 10.83 3.67
C ALA A 50 0.37 12.12 3.03
N VAL A 51 1.68 12.22 2.75
CA VAL A 51 2.27 13.35 2.00
C VAL A 51 1.66 13.48 0.60
N CYS A 52 1.36 12.34 -0.04
CA CYS A 52 0.68 12.32 -1.34
C CYS A 52 -0.84 12.56 -1.27
N ARG A 53 -1.41 12.69 -0.06
CA ARG A 53 -2.87 12.72 0.17
C ARG A 53 -3.59 11.52 -0.44
N LEU A 54 -2.92 10.37 -0.49
CA LEU A 54 -3.48 9.13 -1.00
C LEU A 54 -4.33 8.49 0.10
N PRO A 55 -5.63 8.22 -0.14
CA PRO A 55 -6.43 7.41 0.78
C PRO A 55 -5.77 6.06 1.07
N MET A 56 -5.97 5.54 2.29
CA MET A 56 -5.30 4.32 2.76
C MET A 56 -6.31 3.35 3.35
N LEU A 57 -6.26 2.09 2.93
CA LEU A 57 -6.90 0.96 3.60
C LEU A 57 -5.80 0.08 4.19
N VAL A 58 -5.74 0.08 5.52
CA VAL A 58 -4.66 -0.57 6.28
C VAL A 58 -5.25 -1.58 7.25
N SER A 59 -4.48 -2.61 7.57
CA SER A 59 -4.83 -3.51 8.67
C SER A 59 -4.80 -2.79 10.01
N ASP A 60 -5.62 -3.25 10.95
CA ASP A 60 -5.70 -2.67 12.28
C ASP A 60 -4.56 -3.18 13.19
N THR A 61 -3.35 -2.64 12.99
CA THR A 61 -2.15 -2.98 13.76
C THR A 61 -1.69 -1.80 14.61
N TYR A 62 -0.88 -2.07 15.63
CA TYR A 62 -0.34 -1.03 16.52
C TYR A 62 0.32 0.11 15.74
N GLY A 63 1.31 -0.19 14.87
CA GLY A 63 2.02 0.83 14.11
C GLY A 63 1.15 1.62 13.13
N ASN A 64 0.09 1.00 12.59
CA ASN A 64 -0.81 1.69 11.65
C ASN A 64 -1.70 2.71 12.36
N ARG A 65 -2.17 2.42 13.59
CA ARG A 65 -3.04 3.31 14.39
C ARG A 65 -2.37 4.63 14.78
N GLU A 66 -1.04 4.64 14.86
CA GLU A 66 -0.26 5.84 15.15
C GLU A 66 -0.31 6.86 14.00
N ILE A 67 -0.64 6.42 12.78
CA ILE A 67 -0.61 7.25 11.57
C ILE A 67 -2.03 7.46 11.00
N VAL A 68 -2.86 6.42 10.98
CA VAL A 68 -4.16 6.42 10.30
C VAL A 68 -5.30 6.49 11.32
N THR A 69 -6.21 7.44 11.11
CA THR A 69 -7.45 7.56 11.89
C THR A 69 -8.65 7.18 11.03
N HIS A 70 -9.60 6.45 11.60
CA HIS A 70 -10.86 6.12 10.92
C HIS A 70 -11.73 7.38 10.82
N ARG A 71 -12.14 7.73 9.61
CA ARG A 71 -13.04 8.85 9.33
C ARG A 71 -14.12 8.42 8.35
#